data_AF-A2GRP5-F1
#
_entry.id   AF-A2GRP5-F1
#
_cell.length_a   1.000
_cell.length_b   1.000
_cell.length_c   1.000
_cell.angle_alpha   90.00
_cell.angle_beta   90.00
_cell.angle_gamma   90.00
#
_symmetry.space_group_name_H-M   'P 1'
#
loop_
_entity.id
_entity.type
_entity.pdbx_description
1 polymer ?
#
loop_
_entity_poly.entity_id
_entity_poly.type
_entity_poly.pdbx_seq_one_letter_code
_entity_poly.pdbx_strand_id
1 'polypeptide(L)'
;MISYHLVNESIRTEDVIVDETNKRYIFKYPCTSNSECTDYFVSLPAGVYKFELYGASGGATEGKVSTFIDSNGNCTSQEIVTAFGGNTECKKKNSRGGSGGYISGTIILSKRTTTFFTIGGRGIYTYKITEEQTERCYIQENMVAGGYGGGGYAANWYRNEVDNGSGSGGGQTCVKFEKNDLWHRVIVSGGGGGSDN
;
A
#
# COMPACT_ATOMS: atom_id res chain seq x y z
N MET A 1 -11.25 -21.08 -14.79
CA MET A 1 -10.60 -20.85 -13.48
C MET A 1 -9.64 -19.68 -13.62
N ILE A 2 -9.57 -18.83 -12.60
CA ILE A 2 -8.58 -17.75 -12.52
C ILE A 2 -7.21 -18.42 -12.31
N SER A 3 -6.18 -17.95 -13.00
CA SER A 3 -4.80 -18.38 -12.78
C SER A 3 -3.93 -17.17 -12.48
N TYR A 4 -2.97 -17.31 -11.58
CA TYR A 4 -2.11 -16.21 -11.15
C TYR A 4 -0.71 -16.72 -10.80
N HIS A 5 0.28 -15.83 -10.96
CA HIS A 5 1.66 -16.01 -10.48
C HIS A 5 2.28 -14.63 -10.27
N LEU A 6 3.45 -14.53 -9.63
CA LEU A 6 4.20 -13.27 -9.57
C LEU A 6 4.93 -13.02 -10.89
N VAL A 7 4.93 -11.77 -11.38
CA VAL A 7 5.67 -11.41 -12.60
C VAL A 7 7.17 -11.71 -12.46
N ASN A 8 7.72 -11.55 -11.25
CA ASN A 8 9.07 -11.98 -10.91
C ASN A 8 9.05 -12.98 -9.75
N GLU A 9 8.99 -14.27 -10.08
CA GLU A 9 8.99 -15.40 -9.15
C GLU A 9 10.33 -15.56 -8.40
N SER A 10 11.40 -14.90 -8.85
CA SER A 10 12.70 -14.97 -8.16
C SER A 10 12.73 -14.12 -6.87
N ILE A 11 11.80 -13.17 -6.72
CA ILE A 11 11.73 -12.29 -5.54
C ILE A 11 11.05 -13.01 -4.37
N ARG A 12 9.89 -13.63 -4.61
CA ARG A 12 9.05 -14.32 -3.61
C ARG A 12 8.05 -15.28 -4.28
N THR A 13 7.22 -15.93 -3.46
CA THR A 13 6.05 -16.70 -3.88
C THR A 13 4.76 -15.88 -3.68
N GLU A 14 3.69 -16.29 -4.33
CA GLU A 14 2.38 -15.67 -4.22
C GLU A 14 1.81 -15.75 -2.79
N ASP A 15 1.26 -14.65 -2.28
CA ASP A 15 0.41 -14.64 -1.08
C ASP A 15 -1.04 -14.33 -1.48
N VAL A 16 -1.83 -15.39 -1.66
CA VAL A 16 -3.23 -15.31 -2.11
C VAL A 16 -4.10 -16.24 -1.26
N ILE A 17 -5.17 -15.70 -0.69
CA ILE A 17 -6.22 -16.49 -0.01
C ILE A 17 -7.38 -16.70 -0.98
N VAL A 18 -7.79 -17.95 -1.15
CA VAL A 18 -8.89 -18.34 -2.03
C VAL A 18 -10.06 -18.88 -1.21
N ASP A 19 -11.23 -18.29 -1.44
CA ASP A 19 -12.52 -18.70 -0.89
C ASP A 19 -13.40 -19.12 -2.06
N GLU A 20 -13.29 -20.40 -2.43
CA GLU A 20 -14.00 -21.00 -3.58
C GLU A 20 -15.53 -20.96 -3.41
N THR A 21 -16.01 -21.07 -2.17
CA THR A 21 -17.46 -21.02 -1.85
C THR A 21 -18.05 -19.68 -2.24
N ASN A 22 -17.38 -18.58 -1.88
CA ASN A 22 -17.83 -17.23 -2.20
C ASN A 22 -17.21 -16.68 -3.50
N LYS A 23 -16.43 -17.49 -4.23
CA LYS A 23 -15.67 -17.11 -5.44
C LYS A 23 -14.82 -15.85 -5.21
N ARG A 24 -14.19 -15.76 -4.04
CA ARG A 24 -13.42 -14.58 -3.59
C ARG A 24 -11.94 -14.92 -3.55
N TYR A 25 -11.13 -14.01 -4.08
CA TYR A 25 -9.67 -14.09 -4.08
C TYR A 25 -9.11 -12.84 -3.38
N ILE A 26 -8.25 -13.03 -2.38
CA ILE A 26 -7.62 -11.95 -1.62
C ILE A 26 -6.13 -11.99 -1.92
N PHE A 27 -5.67 -11.04 -2.73
CA PHE A 27 -4.26 -10.84 -3.05
C PHE A 27 -3.61 -9.97 -1.99
N LYS A 28 -2.60 -10.49 -1.31
CA LYS A 28 -1.86 -9.76 -0.27
C LYS A 28 -0.55 -9.21 -0.83
N TYR A 29 0.11 -8.37 -0.06
CA TYR A 29 1.45 -7.89 -0.42
C TYR A 29 2.45 -9.04 -0.27
N PRO A 30 3.14 -9.49 -1.35
CA PRO A 30 3.92 -10.73 -1.30
C PRO A 30 5.34 -10.54 -0.78
N CYS A 31 5.82 -9.29 -0.62
CA CYS A 31 7.22 -9.00 -0.40
C CYS A 31 7.56 -8.66 1.06
N THR A 32 8.81 -8.91 1.44
CA THR A 32 9.35 -8.52 2.75
C THR A 32 9.86 -7.07 2.75
N SER A 33 10.40 -6.61 1.63
CA SER A 33 10.74 -5.19 1.44
C SER A 33 9.46 -4.41 1.23
N ASN A 34 9.36 -3.22 1.84
CA ASN A 34 8.22 -2.34 1.65
C ASN A 34 8.30 -1.52 0.36
N SER A 35 9.49 -1.33 -0.20
CA SER A 35 9.75 -0.41 -1.31
C SER A 35 10.06 -1.12 -2.63
N GLU A 36 10.51 -2.38 -2.55
CA GLU A 36 10.88 -3.20 -3.69
C GLU A 36 10.02 -4.46 -3.71
N CYS A 37 9.27 -4.66 -4.80
CA CYS A 37 8.40 -5.81 -4.97
C CYS A 37 8.09 -6.06 -6.44
N THR A 38 7.14 -6.96 -6.70
CA THR A 38 6.66 -7.33 -8.03
C THR A 38 5.14 -7.38 -8.03
N ASP A 39 4.57 -7.22 -9.22
CA ASP A 39 3.13 -7.38 -9.43
C ASP A 39 2.75 -8.85 -9.55
N TYR A 40 1.46 -9.13 -9.32
CA TYR A 40 0.83 -10.37 -9.74
C TYR A 40 0.46 -10.29 -11.22
N PHE A 41 0.77 -11.33 -11.98
CA PHE A 41 0.12 -11.65 -13.23
C PHE A 41 -1.17 -12.44 -12.93
N VAL A 42 -2.29 -12.06 -13.52
CA VAL A 42 -3.58 -12.75 -13.32
C VAL A 42 -4.32 -12.89 -14.65
N SER A 43 -4.65 -14.13 -15.03
CA SER A 43 -5.52 -14.43 -16.18
C SER A 43 -6.96 -14.60 -15.70
N LEU A 44 -7.80 -13.61 -16.02
CA LEU A 44 -9.22 -13.62 -15.68
C LEU A 44 -10.03 -14.16 -16.87
N PRO A 45 -10.85 -15.20 -16.70
CA PRO A 45 -11.85 -15.59 -17.70
C PRO A 45 -12.83 -14.46 -18.05
N ALA A 46 -13.63 -14.66 -19.10
CA ALA A 46 -14.78 -13.79 -19.34
C ALA A 46 -15.76 -13.89 -18.16
N GLY A 47 -16.34 -12.77 -17.74
CA GLY A 47 -17.22 -12.73 -16.58
C GLY A 47 -17.38 -11.33 -15.99
N VAL A 48 -18.11 -11.27 -14.88
CA VAL A 48 -18.34 -10.05 -14.10
C VAL A 48 -17.56 -10.16 -12.79
N TYR A 49 -16.74 -9.15 -12.51
CA TYR A 49 -15.83 -9.12 -11.37
C TYR A 49 -16.08 -7.89 -10.52
N LYS A 50 -16.20 -8.07 -9.21
CA LYS A 50 -16.11 -6.98 -8.23
C LYS A 50 -14.67 -6.90 -7.74
N PHE A 51 -14.06 -5.74 -7.90
CA PHE A 51 -12.75 -5.42 -7.37
C PHE A 51 -12.89 -4.55 -6.13
N GLU A 52 -12.12 -4.86 -5.09
CA GLU A 52 -12.04 -4.11 -3.85
C GLU A 52 -10.56 -3.92 -3.53
N LEU A 53 -10.08 -2.68 -3.60
CA LEU A 53 -8.67 -2.34 -3.48
C LEU A 53 -8.46 -1.45 -2.26
N TYR A 54 -7.42 -1.79 -1.51
CA TYR A 54 -6.95 -1.04 -0.35
C TYR A 54 -5.56 -0.51 -0.68
N GLY A 55 -5.39 0.80 -0.65
CA GLY A 55 -4.08 1.43 -0.79
C GLY A 55 -3.25 1.20 0.47
N ALA A 56 -1.94 1.17 0.34
CA ALA A 56 -1.09 0.91 1.49
C ALA A 56 -1.01 2.12 2.43
N SER A 57 -0.84 1.87 3.73
CA SER A 57 -0.64 2.93 4.70
C SER A 57 0.71 3.62 4.52
N GLY A 58 0.81 4.89 4.92
CA GLY A 58 2.09 5.57 5.04
C GLY A 58 2.89 5.13 6.28
N GLY A 59 4.10 5.66 6.39
CA GLY A 59 4.96 5.52 7.56
C GLY A 59 4.50 6.42 8.70
N ALA A 60 4.54 5.89 9.92
CA ALA A 60 4.25 6.63 11.15
C ALA A 60 5.20 6.16 12.26
N THR A 61 5.52 7.06 13.20
CA THR A 61 6.51 6.83 14.28
C THR A 61 6.23 5.57 15.09
N GLU A 62 4.96 5.32 15.41
CA GLU A 62 4.53 4.16 16.20
C GLU A 62 4.34 2.88 15.35
N GLY A 63 4.74 2.89 14.07
CA GLY A 63 4.63 1.76 13.14
C GLY A 63 3.19 1.39 12.72
N LYS A 64 2.19 2.11 13.23
CA LYS A 64 0.77 1.94 12.91
C LYS A 64 0.11 3.28 12.68
N VAL A 65 -0.73 3.35 11.66
CA VAL A 65 -1.45 4.56 11.27
C VAL A 65 -2.81 4.67 11.95
N SER A 66 -3.29 5.91 12.10
CA SER A 66 -4.62 6.12 12.67
C SER A 66 -5.72 5.66 11.73
N THR A 67 -6.80 5.12 12.30
CA THR A 67 -8.07 5.01 11.60
C THR A 67 -8.72 6.38 11.41
N PHE A 68 -9.77 6.44 10.59
CA PHE A 68 -10.55 7.66 10.36
C PHE A 68 -11.13 8.17 11.69
N ILE A 69 -11.06 9.49 11.88
CA ILE A 69 -11.66 10.16 13.04
C ILE A 69 -12.71 11.13 12.50
N ASP A 70 -13.94 10.98 12.99
CA ASP A 70 -15.04 11.88 12.64
C ASP A 70 -14.85 13.29 13.26
N SER A 71 -15.76 14.20 12.91
CA SER A 71 -15.77 15.57 13.44
C SER A 71 -15.96 15.66 14.96
N ASN A 72 -16.49 14.60 15.58
CA ASN A 72 -16.72 14.52 17.02
C ASN A 72 -15.53 13.89 17.75
N GLY A 73 -14.46 13.52 17.04
CA GLY A 73 -13.29 12.88 17.60
C GLY A 73 -13.45 11.38 17.84
N ASN A 74 -14.48 10.74 17.26
CA ASN A 74 -14.68 9.30 17.35
C ASN A 74 -13.95 8.60 16.21
N CYS A 75 -13.21 7.56 16.57
CA CYS A 75 -12.55 6.69 15.61
C CYS A 75 -13.52 5.68 15.02
N THR A 76 -13.28 5.26 13.78
CA THR A 76 -13.84 3.99 13.28
C THR A 76 -13.49 2.86 14.24
N SER A 77 -14.48 2.03 14.57
CA SER A 77 -14.31 0.98 15.56
C SER A 77 -13.36 -0.11 15.06
N GLN A 78 -12.64 -0.77 15.98
CA GLN A 78 -11.68 -1.81 15.60
C GLN A 78 -12.37 -3.02 14.98
N GLU A 79 -13.63 -3.28 15.34
CA GLU A 79 -14.46 -4.34 14.75
C GLU A 79 -14.66 -4.09 13.25
N ILE A 80 -14.95 -2.85 12.85
CA ILE A 80 -15.10 -2.48 11.43
C ILE A 80 -13.75 -2.61 10.72
N VAL A 81 -12.67 -2.07 11.28
CA VAL A 81 -11.33 -2.17 10.67
C VAL A 81 -10.96 -3.63 10.40
N THR A 82 -11.17 -4.51 11.38
CA THR A 82 -10.83 -5.93 11.29
C THR A 82 -11.73 -6.66 10.29
N ALA A 83 -13.02 -6.33 10.24
CA ALA A 83 -13.97 -6.94 9.31
C ALA A 83 -13.62 -6.69 7.84
N PHE A 84 -12.97 -5.56 7.54
CA PHE A 84 -12.51 -5.21 6.19
C PHE A 84 -11.01 -5.47 5.97
N GLY A 85 -10.35 -6.20 6.88
CA GLY A 85 -8.93 -6.57 6.75
C GLY A 85 -7.95 -5.41 6.89
N GLY A 86 -8.40 -4.27 7.45
CA GLY A 86 -7.53 -3.14 7.76
C GLY A 86 -6.64 -3.40 8.97
N ASN A 87 -5.59 -2.60 9.10
CA ASN A 87 -4.59 -2.69 10.18
C ASN A 87 -4.41 -1.36 10.95
N THR A 88 -5.33 -0.40 10.76
CA THR A 88 -5.30 0.90 11.42
C THR A 88 -5.78 0.81 12.87
N GLU A 89 -5.32 1.71 13.73
CA GLU A 89 -5.75 1.80 15.13
C GLU A 89 -6.26 3.20 15.47
N CYS A 90 -7.10 3.34 16.50
CA CYS A 90 -7.54 4.67 16.93
C CYS A 90 -6.38 5.45 17.57
N LYS A 91 -5.86 6.47 16.88
CA LYS A 91 -4.81 7.33 17.41
C LYS A 91 -5.22 8.79 17.36
N LYS A 92 -5.48 9.36 18.53
CA LYS A 92 -5.86 10.77 18.67
C LYS A 92 -4.66 11.72 18.84
N LYS A 93 -3.42 11.22 18.83
CA LYS A 93 -2.18 12.02 18.88
C LYS A 93 -1.67 12.34 17.48
N ASN A 94 -0.87 13.39 17.30
CA ASN A 94 -0.29 13.77 15.99
C ASN A 94 0.67 12.70 15.44
N SER A 95 1.24 12.91 14.25
CA SER A 95 2.11 11.96 13.53
C SER A 95 1.43 10.61 13.23
N ARG A 96 0.26 10.66 12.57
CA ARG A 96 -0.62 9.50 12.38
C ARG A 96 -0.39 8.71 11.10
N GLY A 97 0.35 9.28 10.14
CA GLY A 97 0.37 8.84 8.75
C GLY A 97 -1.05 8.80 8.12
N GLY A 98 -1.11 8.40 6.86
CA GLY A 98 -2.36 8.12 6.13
C GLY A 98 -2.64 6.63 6.04
N SER A 99 -3.91 6.24 6.12
CA SER A 99 -4.35 4.84 6.01
C SER A 99 -4.27 4.25 4.60
N GLY A 100 -4.20 5.09 3.58
CA GLY A 100 -4.49 4.70 2.20
C GLY A 100 -5.98 4.74 1.90
N GLY A 101 -6.31 4.73 0.62
CA GLY A 101 -7.68 4.78 0.12
C GLY A 101 -8.35 3.40 0.05
N TYR A 102 -9.67 3.43 -0.14
CA TYR A 102 -10.46 2.27 -0.56
C TYR A 102 -11.22 2.62 -1.83
N ILE A 103 -11.23 1.69 -2.79
CA ILE A 103 -12.06 1.78 -3.99
C ILE A 103 -12.71 0.44 -4.26
N SER A 104 -13.98 0.49 -4.69
CA SER A 104 -14.72 -0.66 -5.18
C SER A 104 -15.26 -0.38 -6.58
N GLY A 105 -15.20 -1.37 -7.45
CA GLY A 105 -15.69 -1.24 -8.82
C GLY A 105 -16.07 -2.59 -9.42
N THR A 106 -17.01 -2.57 -10.36
CA THR A 106 -17.42 -3.75 -11.12
C THR A 106 -16.91 -3.65 -12.55
N ILE A 107 -16.26 -4.71 -13.03
CA ILE A 107 -15.77 -4.80 -14.41
C ILE A 107 -16.39 -6.02 -15.10
N ILE A 108 -16.80 -5.82 -16.35
CA ILE A 108 -17.30 -6.87 -17.23
C ILE A 108 -16.22 -7.18 -18.26
N LEU A 109 -15.77 -8.43 -18.30
CA LEU A 109 -14.81 -8.93 -19.29
C LEU A 109 -15.52 -9.80 -20.30
N SER A 110 -15.50 -9.40 -21.57
CA SER A 110 -16.13 -10.14 -22.68
C SER A 110 -15.32 -11.35 -23.14
N LYS A 111 -14.02 -11.38 -22.82
CA LYS A 111 -13.09 -12.46 -23.15
C LYS A 111 -12.12 -12.69 -21.99
N ARG A 112 -11.40 -13.81 -22.05
CA ARG A 112 -10.26 -14.03 -21.16
C ARG A 112 -9.26 -12.88 -21.35
N THR A 113 -8.89 -12.25 -20.25
CA THR A 113 -8.09 -11.03 -20.25
C THR A 113 -6.91 -11.20 -19.29
N THR A 114 -5.74 -10.78 -19.74
CA THR A 114 -4.54 -10.71 -18.90
C THR A 114 -4.60 -9.43 -18.08
N THR A 115 -4.34 -9.55 -16.78
CA THR A 115 -4.35 -8.42 -15.85
C THR A 115 -3.14 -8.46 -14.94
N PHE A 116 -2.76 -7.31 -14.41
CA PHE A 116 -1.64 -7.18 -13.48
C PHE A 116 -2.10 -6.44 -12.23
N PHE A 117 -1.88 -7.05 -11.06
CA PHE A 117 -2.27 -6.44 -9.78
C PHE A 117 -1.01 -5.98 -9.05
N THR A 118 -0.89 -4.67 -8.88
CA THR A 118 0.09 -4.09 -7.95
C THR A 118 -0.57 -4.01 -6.59
N ILE A 119 0.03 -4.65 -5.60
CA ILE A 119 -0.36 -4.46 -4.19
C ILE A 119 0.64 -3.48 -3.58
N GLY A 120 0.14 -2.38 -3.02
CA GLY A 120 0.99 -1.33 -2.48
C GLY A 120 1.80 -1.80 -1.27
N GLY A 121 3.08 -1.44 -1.22
CA GLY A 121 3.89 -1.58 -0.01
C GLY A 121 3.61 -0.44 0.97
N ARG A 122 3.67 -0.70 2.28
CA ARG A 122 3.47 0.38 3.28
C ARG A 122 4.66 1.33 3.32
N GLY A 123 4.43 2.59 3.70
CA GLY A 123 5.51 3.49 4.07
C GLY A 123 6.20 3.05 5.36
N ILE A 124 7.37 3.62 5.62
CA ILE A 124 8.17 3.37 6.83
C ILE A 124 8.48 4.68 7.53
N TYR A 125 8.72 4.63 8.84
CA TYR A 125 9.23 5.77 9.60
C TYR A 125 10.62 5.42 10.10
N THR A 126 11.64 6.16 9.64
CA THR A 126 13.04 5.95 10.02
C THR A 126 13.87 7.16 9.61
N TYR A 127 15.17 7.12 9.90
CA TYR A 127 16.20 7.95 9.27
C TYR A 127 17.25 7.04 8.61
N LYS A 128 18.11 7.62 7.76
CA LYS A 128 19.25 6.95 7.12
C LYS A 128 20.60 7.52 7.56
N ILE A 129 20.66 8.83 7.85
CA ILE A 129 21.87 9.50 8.35
C ILE A 129 21.53 10.34 9.58
N THR A 130 22.52 10.61 10.42
CA THR A 130 22.38 11.43 11.64
C THR A 130 22.58 12.91 11.34
N GLU A 131 21.75 13.45 10.43
CA GLU A 131 21.74 14.87 10.05
C GLU A 131 20.29 15.40 9.94
N GLU A 132 20.08 16.68 10.24
CA GLU A 132 18.83 17.41 9.98
C GLU A 132 19.11 18.65 9.11
N GLN A 133 18.18 18.98 8.22
CA GLN A 133 18.17 20.24 7.44
C GLN A 133 19.41 20.51 6.56
N THR A 134 20.20 19.49 6.20
CA THR A 134 21.31 19.62 5.25
C THR A 134 20.89 19.24 3.84
N GLU A 135 21.64 19.65 2.82
CA GLU A 135 21.42 19.21 1.43
C GLU A 135 21.47 17.68 1.31
N ARG A 136 22.31 17.02 2.12
CA ARG A 136 22.41 15.57 2.19
C ARG A 136 21.13 14.89 2.68
N CYS A 137 20.23 15.59 3.37
CA CYS A 137 18.94 15.04 3.76
C CYS A 137 17.96 14.88 2.58
N TYR A 138 18.20 15.59 1.48
CA TYR A 138 17.31 15.63 0.32
C TYR A 138 17.85 14.87 -0.90
N ILE A 139 19.05 14.29 -0.82
CA ILE A 139 19.55 13.39 -1.87
C ILE A 139 18.93 12.00 -1.71
N GLN A 140 18.46 11.43 -2.82
CA GLN A 140 17.62 10.23 -2.84
C GLN A 140 18.23 9.02 -2.08
N GLU A 141 19.55 8.85 -2.12
CA GLU A 141 20.27 7.81 -1.38
C GLU A 141 20.07 7.89 0.14
N ASN A 142 19.95 9.10 0.70
CA ASN A 142 19.72 9.35 2.12
C ASN A 142 18.24 9.57 2.48
N MET A 143 17.35 9.67 1.49
CA MET A 143 15.92 9.76 1.73
C MET A 143 15.31 8.41 2.14
N VAL A 144 14.27 8.45 2.97
CA VAL A 144 13.49 7.29 3.37
C VAL A 144 12.60 6.87 2.20
N ALA A 145 12.79 5.65 1.70
CA ALA A 145 12.06 5.17 0.54
C ALA A 145 10.56 4.99 0.83
N GLY A 146 9.72 5.38 -0.13
CA GLY A 146 8.29 5.11 -0.10
C GLY A 146 7.94 3.66 -0.41
N GLY A 147 6.68 3.31 -0.19
CA GLY A 147 6.16 1.98 -0.47
C GLY A 147 6.13 1.61 -1.96
N TYR A 148 6.28 0.33 -2.26
CA TYR A 148 6.20 -0.21 -3.62
C TYR A 148 4.88 0.14 -4.27
N GLY A 149 4.89 0.47 -5.56
CA GLY A 149 3.73 0.99 -6.27
C GLY A 149 3.65 2.52 -6.29
N GLY A 150 4.75 3.21 -5.98
CA GLY A 150 4.89 4.66 -6.17
C GLY A 150 4.64 5.50 -4.92
N GLY A 151 4.90 4.97 -3.72
CA GLY A 151 4.90 5.76 -2.51
C GLY A 151 6.00 6.84 -2.53
N GLY A 152 5.68 8.03 -2.03
CA GLY A 152 6.61 9.16 -1.98
C GLY A 152 7.75 8.93 -0.99
N TYR A 153 8.96 9.38 -1.34
CA TYR A 153 10.08 9.40 -0.41
C TYR A 153 9.90 10.51 0.62
N ALA A 154 10.46 10.31 1.82
CA ALA A 154 10.59 11.36 2.82
C ALA A 154 12.05 11.79 2.96
N ALA A 155 12.27 13.08 3.19
CA ALA A 155 13.60 13.61 3.47
C ALA A 155 14.18 13.00 4.76
N ASN A 156 15.49 12.86 4.86
CA ASN A 156 16.11 12.43 6.11
C ASN A 156 15.86 13.45 7.23
N TRP A 157 15.62 12.97 8.44
CA TRP A 157 15.48 13.81 9.62
C TRP A 157 16.11 13.13 10.84
N TYR A 158 17.10 13.77 11.45
CA TYR A 158 17.68 13.33 12.72
C TYR A 158 18.20 14.54 13.49
N ARG A 159 17.52 14.90 14.59
CA ARG A 159 17.99 15.93 15.52
C ARG A 159 18.77 15.32 16.67
N ASN A 160 18.23 14.25 17.28
CA ASN A 160 18.83 13.51 18.38
C ASN A 160 18.15 12.13 18.55
N GLU A 161 18.55 11.35 19.56
CA GLU A 161 18.01 10.00 19.80
C GLU A 161 16.50 9.94 20.13
N VAL A 162 15.91 11.04 20.61
CA VAL A 162 14.49 11.11 20.96
C VAL A 162 13.62 11.82 19.93
N ASP A 163 14.23 12.63 19.07
CA ASP A 163 13.60 13.42 18.00
C ASP A 163 14.31 13.11 16.67
N ASN A 164 13.84 12.06 16.00
CA ASN A 164 14.38 11.60 14.72
C ASN A 164 13.32 10.88 13.88
N GLY A 165 13.67 10.72 12.61
CA GLY A 165 12.94 9.99 11.60
C GLY A 165 11.90 10.81 10.86
N SER A 166 11.52 10.29 9.71
CA SER A 166 10.44 10.81 8.87
C SER A 166 9.66 9.66 8.25
N GLY A 167 8.36 9.85 8.07
CA GLY A 167 7.46 8.87 7.50
C GLY A 167 7.42 8.98 5.98
N SER A 168 7.72 7.90 5.26
CA SER A 168 7.53 7.83 3.81
C SER A 168 6.08 7.50 3.43
N GLY A 169 5.69 7.78 2.19
CA GLY A 169 4.36 7.48 1.68
C GLY A 169 4.15 5.99 1.40
N GLY A 170 2.91 5.53 1.57
CA GLY A 170 2.46 4.20 1.14
C GLY A 170 2.31 4.14 -0.38
N GLY A 171 2.49 2.94 -0.94
CA GLY A 171 2.28 2.68 -2.35
C GLY A 171 0.81 2.51 -2.73
N GLN A 172 0.51 2.76 -4.01
CA GLN A 172 -0.83 2.51 -4.54
C GLN A 172 -1.08 1.01 -4.70
N THR A 173 -2.34 0.60 -4.59
CA THR A 173 -2.80 -0.70 -5.08
C THR A 173 -3.57 -0.46 -6.37
N CYS A 174 -3.28 -1.20 -7.44
CA CYS A 174 -3.98 -1.00 -8.71
C CYS A 174 -4.14 -2.27 -9.54
N VAL A 175 -5.16 -2.24 -10.41
CA VAL A 175 -5.41 -3.26 -11.42
C VAL A 175 -5.14 -2.68 -12.81
N LYS A 176 -4.27 -3.37 -13.55
CA LYS A 176 -3.91 -3.07 -14.93
C LYS A 176 -4.46 -4.14 -15.86
N PHE A 177 -4.87 -3.75 -17.07
CA PHE A 177 -5.43 -4.66 -18.07
C PHE A 177 -4.55 -4.72 -19.32
N GLU A 178 -4.35 -5.92 -19.86
CA GLU A 178 -3.59 -6.24 -21.08
C GLU A 178 -2.07 -5.99 -20.99
N LYS A 179 -1.62 -4.87 -20.41
CA LYS A 179 -0.19 -4.54 -20.24
C LYS A 179 0.16 -4.11 -18.82
N ASN A 180 1.39 -4.40 -18.42
CA ASN A 180 1.92 -3.98 -17.12
C ASN A 180 2.66 -2.64 -17.20
N ASP A 181 1.92 -1.55 -17.41
CA ASP A 181 2.47 -0.20 -17.41
C ASP A 181 1.53 0.81 -16.73
N LEU A 182 2.01 2.06 -16.60
CA LEU A 182 1.27 3.12 -15.89
C LEU A 182 -0.02 3.57 -16.60
N TRP A 183 -0.14 3.33 -17.91
CA TRP A 183 -1.24 3.81 -18.76
C TRP A 183 -2.41 2.83 -18.82
N HIS A 184 -2.17 1.57 -18.43
CA HIS A 184 -3.20 0.53 -18.42
C HIS A 184 -3.83 0.33 -17.04
N ARG A 185 -3.53 1.20 -16.06
CA ARG A 185 -4.18 1.22 -14.75
C ARG A 185 -5.62 1.71 -14.89
N VAL A 186 -6.58 0.86 -14.55
CA VAL A 186 -8.02 1.17 -14.65
C VAL A 186 -8.63 1.43 -13.29
N ILE A 187 -8.31 0.60 -12.29
CA ILE A 187 -8.77 0.77 -10.91
C ILE A 187 -7.54 1.03 -10.04
N VAL A 188 -7.53 2.16 -9.32
CA VAL A 188 -6.39 2.58 -8.50
C VAL A 188 -6.90 3.03 -7.14
N SER A 189 -6.34 2.45 -6.08
CA SER A 189 -6.45 2.96 -4.72
C SER A 189 -5.15 3.63 -4.32
N GLY A 190 -5.22 4.91 -3.95
CA GLY A 190 -4.06 5.70 -3.55
C GLY A 190 -3.46 5.25 -2.22
N GLY A 191 -2.13 5.29 -2.11
CA GLY A 191 -1.43 5.07 -0.85
C GLY A 191 -1.60 6.25 0.14
N GLY A 192 -1.38 5.99 1.41
CA GLY A 192 -1.43 7.00 2.47
C GLY A 192 -0.18 7.87 2.51
N GLY A 193 -0.32 9.12 2.91
CA GLY A 193 0.84 9.99 3.20
C GLY A 193 1.63 9.49 4.39
N GLY A 194 2.94 9.73 4.40
CA GLY A 194 3.74 9.55 5.62
C GLY A 194 3.47 10.65 6.64
N SER A 195 4.01 10.51 7.84
CA SER A 195 3.99 11.58 8.84
C SER A 195 5.36 12.07 9.25
N ASP A 196 5.38 13.35 9.58
CA ASP A 196 6.48 14.01 10.24
C ASP A 196 6.10 14.15 11.73
N ASN A 197 7.08 14.08 12.63
CA ASN A 197 6.89 14.26 14.06
C ASN A 197 7.46 15.60 14.51
#